data_AF-A0A8I1MNU2-F1
#
_entry.id   AF-A0A8I1MNU2-F1
#
_cell.length_a   1.000
_cell.length_b   1.000
_cell.length_c   1.000
_cell.angle_alpha   90.00
_cell.angle_beta   90.00
_cell.angle_gamma   90.00
#
_symmetry.space_group_name_H-M   'P 1'
#
loop_
_entity.id
_entity.type
_entity.pdbx_description
1 polymer ?
#
loop_
_entity_poly.entity_id
_entity_poly.type
_entity_poly.pdbx_seq_one_letter_code
_entity_poly.pdbx_strand_id
1 'polypeptide(L)'
;MEESPFAAPFIYAAGGDIEIRVEDHPDPERIDHVWISIDTEEFGRIRISVNTDSRNSLLAGFDRRVRIGTLSGSWTELPPHIVQAHRGFDYASLPDIANIVFEPMARVQVESLLRRACYRASMLEVWGTPYERPRIGVHQIHSRRASRAVPVDLRGRDGALQFYFRDDFSTLLVLFKFDGQP
;
A
#
# COMPACT_ATOMS: atom_id res chain seq x y z
N MET A 1 -11.03 -20.23 19.90
CA MET A 1 -10.10 -19.08 19.71
C MET A 1 -10.03 -18.88 18.22
N GLU A 2 -10.56 -17.77 17.71
CA GLU A 2 -10.27 -17.37 16.34
C GLU A 2 -8.78 -17.04 16.25
N GLU A 3 -8.09 -17.56 15.23
CA GLU A 3 -6.70 -17.23 14.97
C GLU A 3 -6.61 -15.75 14.57
N SER A 4 -5.65 -15.02 15.16
CA SER A 4 -5.40 -13.63 14.79
C SER A 4 -5.19 -13.52 13.27
N PRO A 5 -5.83 -12.56 12.56
CA PRO A 5 -5.61 -12.37 11.14
C PRO A 5 -4.16 -12.02 10.81
N PHE A 6 -3.39 -11.51 11.77
CA PHE A 6 -1.96 -11.24 11.62
C PHE A 6 -1.07 -12.49 11.61
N ALA A 7 -1.62 -13.67 11.93
CA ALA A 7 -0.96 -14.96 11.70
C ALA A 7 -1.02 -15.41 10.23
N ALA A 8 -1.89 -14.80 9.42
CA ALA A 8 -1.98 -15.08 8.00
C ALA A 8 -0.78 -14.51 7.23
N PRO A 9 -0.38 -15.10 6.09
CA PRO A 9 0.70 -14.55 5.26
C PRO A 9 0.31 -13.25 4.52
N PHE A 10 -0.99 -12.94 4.48
CA PHE A 10 -1.54 -11.83 3.71
C PHE A 10 -2.92 -11.45 4.26
N ILE A 11 -3.18 -10.14 4.33
CA ILE A 11 -4.39 -9.60 4.92
C ILE A 11 -5.00 -8.52 4.04
N TYR A 12 -6.29 -8.31 4.28
CA TYR A 12 -7.05 -7.17 3.84
C TYR A 12 -7.53 -6.42 5.09
N ALA A 13 -7.42 -5.10 5.08
CA ALA A 13 -7.99 -4.26 6.11
C ALA A 13 -8.66 -3.03 5.52
N ALA A 14 -9.71 -2.55 6.18
CA ALA A 14 -10.39 -1.30 5.88
C ALA A 14 -10.64 -0.52 7.17
N GLY A 15 -10.47 0.80 7.10
CA GLY A 15 -10.67 1.67 8.25
C GLY A 15 -10.66 3.16 7.92
N GLY A 16 -11.17 3.93 8.89
CA GLY A 16 -11.28 5.39 8.84
C GLY A 16 -10.22 6.09 9.71
N ASP A 17 -10.51 7.33 10.11
CA ASP A 17 -9.65 8.16 10.99
C ASP A 17 -8.18 8.13 10.55
N ILE A 18 -7.99 8.53 9.29
CA ILE A 18 -6.75 8.33 8.53
C ILE A 18 -5.71 9.38 8.95
N GLU A 19 -4.59 8.91 9.48
CA GLU A 19 -3.42 9.74 9.74
C GLU A 19 -2.27 9.36 8.81
N ILE A 20 -1.46 10.34 8.41
CA ILE A 20 -0.28 10.11 7.58
C ILE A 20 0.96 10.80 8.17
N ARG A 21 2.07 10.07 8.18
CA ARG A 21 3.38 10.56 8.61
C ARG A 21 4.47 10.02 7.69
N VAL A 22 5.34 10.91 7.23
CA VAL A 22 6.58 10.50 6.55
C VAL A 22 7.56 10.03 7.63
N GLU A 23 8.26 8.92 7.38
CA GLU A 23 9.32 8.44 8.25
C GLU A 23 10.34 9.56 8.50
N ASP A 24 10.80 9.65 9.74
CA ASP A 24 11.75 10.67 10.18
C ASP A 24 13.06 9.98 10.54
N HIS A 25 14.15 10.42 9.94
CA HIS A 25 15.48 9.87 10.15
C HIS A 25 16.53 10.99 9.98
N PRO A 26 17.57 11.07 10.85
CA PRO A 26 18.60 12.12 10.76
C PRO A 26 19.34 12.18 9.43
N ASP A 27 19.49 11.02 8.79
CA ASP A 27 19.99 10.85 7.43
C ASP A 27 18.81 10.72 6.45
N PRO A 28 18.57 11.72 5.58
CA PRO A 28 17.46 11.73 4.61
C PRO A 28 17.52 10.60 3.57
N GLU A 29 18.68 10.00 3.33
CA GLU A 29 18.82 8.91 2.35
C GLU A 29 18.25 7.58 2.86
N ARG A 30 18.03 7.49 4.18
CA ARG A 30 17.44 6.32 4.85
C ARG A 30 15.93 6.40 5.01
N ILE A 31 15.33 7.54 4.68
CA ILE A 31 13.87 7.70 4.68
C ILE A 31 13.34 7.02 3.42
N ASP A 32 12.66 5.89 3.60
CA ASP A 32 12.06 5.14 2.51
C ASP A 32 10.59 4.77 2.74
N HIS A 33 10.00 5.15 3.88
CA HIS A 33 8.59 4.86 4.18
C HIS A 33 7.71 6.10 4.39
N VAL A 34 6.45 5.91 4.00
CA VAL A 34 5.30 6.66 4.56
C VAL A 34 4.51 5.71 5.45
N TRP A 35 4.12 6.20 6.62
CA TRP A 35 3.22 5.50 7.54
C TRP A 35 1.85 6.12 7.48
N ILE A 36 0.84 5.30 7.19
CA ILE A 36 -0.58 5.67 7.25
C ILE A 36 -1.20 4.89 8.42
N SER A 37 -1.90 5.54 9.34
CA SER A 37 -2.65 4.85 10.39
C SER A 37 -4.13 4.93 10.08
N ILE A 38 -4.85 3.85 10.30
CA ILE A 38 -6.31 3.78 10.17
C ILE A 38 -6.91 3.14 11.42
N ASP A 39 -8.11 3.57 11.79
CA ASP A 39 -8.91 2.92 12.81
C ASP A 39 -9.84 1.88 12.18
N THR A 40 -9.62 0.61 12.54
CA THR A 40 -10.44 -0.52 12.09
C THR A 40 -11.50 -0.89 13.14
N GLU A 41 -11.74 -0.03 14.11
CA GLU A 41 -12.66 -0.19 15.24
C GLU A 41 -12.32 -1.41 16.11
N GLU A 42 -12.81 -2.59 15.75
CA GLU A 42 -12.69 -3.82 16.54
C GLU A 42 -11.22 -4.22 16.80
N PHE A 43 -10.38 -4.15 15.76
CA PHE A 43 -8.93 -4.40 15.88
C PHE A 43 -8.14 -3.16 16.36
N GLY A 44 -8.82 -2.03 16.51
CA GLY A 44 -8.23 -0.74 16.86
C GLY A 44 -7.38 -0.14 15.75
N ARG A 45 -6.43 0.71 16.13
CA ARG A 45 -5.60 1.47 15.18
C ARG A 45 -4.42 0.64 14.68
N ILE A 46 -4.36 0.41 13.36
CA ILE A 46 -3.25 -0.28 12.70
C ILE A 46 -2.40 0.68 11.88
N ARG A 47 -1.14 0.29 11.62
CA ARG A 47 -0.22 1.06 10.78
C ARG A 47 0.01 0.38 9.44
N ILE A 48 -0.14 1.13 8.36
CA ILE A 48 0.22 0.75 7.01
C ILE A 48 1.56 1.42 6.69
N SER A 49 2.54 0.63 6.28
CA SER A 49 3.87 1.12 5.94
C SER A 49 4.13 0.92 4.46
N VAL A 50 4.25 2.04 3.75
CA VAL A 50 4.34 2.12 2.29
C VAL A 50 5.76 2.48 1.89
N ASN A 51 6.42 1.61 1.11
CA ASN A 51 7.71 1.93 0.53
C ASN A 51 7.55 3.00 -0.55
N THR A 52 8.23 4.12 -0.36
CA THR A 52 8.28 5.24 -1.32
C THR A 52 9.55 5.24 -2.17
N ASP A 53 10.52 4.41 -1.77
CA ASP A 53 11.82 4.27 -2.41
C ASP A 53 12.42 2.89 -2.05
N SER A 54 13.26 2.33 -2.94
CA SER A 54 13.91 1.03 -2.75
C SER A 54 15.43 1.14 -2.69
N ARG A 55 15.97 1.12 -1.47
CA ARG A 55 17.41 0.99 -1.23
C ARG A 55 18.00 -0.29 -1.80
N ASN A 56 17.26 -1.40 -1.75
CA ASN A 56 17.71 -2.67 -2.34
C ASN A 56 17.91 -2.55 -3.85
N SER A 57 17.00 -1.85 -4.54
CA SER A 57 17.16 -1.57 -5.97
C SER A 57 18.38 -0.71 -6.25
N LEU A 58 18.59 0.35 -5.44
CA LEU A 58 19.79 1.20 -5.54
C LEU A 58 21.08 0.40 -5.38
N LEU A 59 21.18 -0.43 -4.34
CA LEU A 59 22.37 -1.23 -4.04
C LEU A 59 22.67 -2.26 -5.15
N ALA A 60 21.63 -2.73 -5.85
CA ALA A 60 21.75 -3.62 -6.99
C ALA A 60 22.00 -2.89 -8.33
N GLY A 61 22.12 -1.55 -8.33
CA GLY A 61 22.36 -0.74 -9.53
C GLY A 61 21.12 -0.50 -10.40
N PHE A 62 19.92 -0.69 -9.85
CA PHE A 62 18.64 -0.47 -10.54
C PHE A 62 17.99 0.85 -10.11
N ASP A 63 16.93 1.25 -10.82
CA ASP A 63 16.14 2.43 -10.45
C ASP A 63 15.47 2.21 -9.09
N ARG A 64 15.78 3.09 -8.13
CA ARG A 64 15.26 3.06 -6.75
C ARG A 64 13.81 3.54 -6.64
N ARG A 65 13.34 4.29 -7.62
CA ARG A 65 12.00 4.90 -7.59
C ARG A 65 10.93 3.83 -7.64
N VAL A 66 9.92 4.00 -6.79
CA VAL A 66 8.68 3.26 -6.94
C VAL A 66 7.95 3.77 -8.19
N ARG A 67 7.35 2.84 -8.92
CA ARG A 67 6.48 3.10 -10.05
C ARG A 67 5.04 3.05 -9.57
N ILE A 68 4.30 4.11 -9.82
CA ILE A 68 2.92 4.25 -9.36
C ILE A 68 1.99 4.07 -10.55
N GLY A 69 1.00 3.20 -10.38
CA GLY A 69 -0.17 3.11 -11.24
C GLY A 69 -1.41 3.53 -10.46
N THR A 70 -2.32 4.26 -11.08
CA THR A 70 -3.56 4.69 -10.43
C THR A 70 -4.79 4.35 -11.25
N LEU A 71 -5.86 3.96 -10.59
CA LEU A 71 -7.18 3.78 -11.19
C LEU A 71 -8.21 4.58 -10.40
N SER A 72 -8.96 5.43 -11.08
CA SER A 72 -10.07 6.18 -10.50
C SER A 72 -11.38 5.41 -10.65
N GLY A 73 -12.26 5.55 -9.66
CA GLY A 73 -13.58 4.94 -9.68
C GLY A 73 -14.60 5.76 -8.89
N SER A 74 -15.71 5.13 -8.57
CA SER A 74 -16.79 5.70 -7.75
C SER A 74 -17.32 4.67 -6.76
N TRP A 75 -17.94 5.12 -5.69
CA TRP A 75 -18.54 4.25 -4.68
C TRP A 75 -19.95 4.69 -4.31
N THR A 76 -20.80 3.72 -3.97
CA THR A 76 -22.15 3.94 -3.42
C THR A 76 -22.25 3.57 -1.96
N GLU A 77 -21.39 2.65 -1.51
CA GLU A 77 -21.28 2.18 -0.14
C GLU A 77 -19.81 2.15 0.26
N LEU A 78 -19.52 2.43 1.53
CA LEU A 78 -18.18 2.28 2.09
C LEU A 78 -17.96 0.83 2.54
N PRO A 79 -16.74 0.30 2.41
CA PRO A 79 -16.41 -0.99 3.01
C PRO A 79 -16.56 -0.93 4.54
N PRO A 80 -16.85 -2.07 5.19
CA PRO A 80 -16.89 -2.13 6.65
C PRO A 80 -15.48 -1.93 7.23
N HIS A 81 -15.42 -1.42 8.47
CA HIS A 81 -14.18 -1.46 9.25
C HIS A 81 -13.84 -2.91 9.57
N ILE A 82 -12.67 -3.38 9.15
CA ILE A 82 -12.33 -4.81 9.24
C ILE A 82 -10.82 -5.04 9.15
N VAL A 83 -10.37 -6.12 9.77
CA VAL A 83 -9.09 -6.78 9.50
C VAL A 83 -9.34 -8.26 9.33
N GLN A 84 -8.94 -8.83 8.20
CA GLN A 84 -9.13 -10.26 7.94
C GLN A 84 -8.01 -10.87 7.12
N ALA A 85 -7.80 -12.17 7.32
CA ALA A 85 -6.96 -12.97 6.44
C ALA A 85 -7.50 -12.91 5.00
N HIS A 86 -6.60 -12.72 4.03
CA HIS A 86 -6.99 -12.63 2.63
C HIS A 86 -6.19 -13.65 1.81
N ARG A 87 -6.86 -14.36 0.89
CA ARG A 87 -6.23 -15.46 0.12
C ARG A 87 -5.06 -14.95 -0.71
N GLY A 88 -5.23 -13.78 -1.32
CA GLY A 88 -4.20 -13.10 -2.08
C GLY A 88 -4.78 -11.97 -2.93
N PHE A 89 -3.91 -11.14 -3.48
CA PHE A 89 -4.26 -10.08 -4.42
C PHE A 89 -3.20 -10.06 -5.53
N ASP A 90 -3.65 -9.97 -6.78
CA ASP A 90 -2.79 -9.91 -7.96
C ASP A 90 -3.28 -8.75 -8.82
N TYR A 91 -2.40 -7.86 -9.25
CA TYR A 91 -2.81 -6.75 -10.11
C TYR A 91 -3.42 -7.24 -11.43
N ALA A 92 -3.01 -8.43 -11.89
CA ALA A 92 -3.55 -9.06 -13.10
C ALA A 92 -5.05 -9.38 -13.02
N SER A 93 -5.66 -9.41 -11.83
CA SER A 93 -7.11 -9.60 -11.68
C SER A 93 -7.90 -8.29 -11.74
N LEU A 94 -7.23 -7.13 -11.73
CA LEU A 94 -7.91 -5.84 -11.80
C LEU A 94 -8.44 -5.59 -13.22
N PRO A 95 -9.71 -5.16 -13.34
CA PRO A 95 -10.21 -4.60 -14.59
C PRO A 95 -9.28 -3.47 -15.06
N ASP A 96 -9.04 -3.39 -16.37
CA ASP A 96 -8.27 -2.33 -17.00
C ASP A 96 -6.79 -2.19 -16.57
N ILE A 97 -6.22 -3.19 -15.87
CA ILE A 97 -4.80 -3.18 -15.49
C ILE A 97 -3.87 -2.95 -16.69
N ALA A 98 -4.24 -3.46 -17.87
CA ALA A 98 -3.48 -3.30 -19.10
C ALA A 98 -3.39 -1.84 -19.58
N ASN A 99 -4.30 -0.98 -19.13
CA ASN A 99 -4.36 0.44 -19.46
C ASN A 99 -3.64 1.31 -18.42
N ILE A 100 -3.20 0.73 -17.30
CA ILE A 100 -2.51 1.47 -16.24
C ILE A 100 -1.04 1.67 -16.63
N VAL A 101 -0.65 2.94 -16.79
CA VAL A 101 0.75 3.32 -16.94
C VAL A 101 1.39 3.43 -15.57
N PHE A 102 2.48 2.67 -15.36
CA PHE A 102 3.26 2.69 -14.12
C PHE A 102 4.42 3.67 -14.25
N GLU A 103 4.28 4.85 -13.66
CA GLU A 103 5.27 5.93 -13.79
C GLU A 103 6.26 5.91 -12.63
N PRO A 104 7.59 5.94 -12.88
CA PRO A 104 8.58 6.04 -11.81
C PRO A 104 8.53 7.43 -11.17
N MET A 105 8.16 7.48 -9.89
CA MET A 105 8.00 8.72 -9.14
C MET A 105 9.12 8.90 -8.12
N ALA A 106 9.60 10.13 -7.95
CA ALA A 106 10.51 10.46 -6.86
C ALA A 106 9.79 10.35 -5.51
N ARG A 107 10.52 9.99 -4.45
CA ARG A 107 10.00 9.84 -3.08
C ARG A 107 9.03 10.95 -2.67
N VAL A 108 9.45 12.22 -2.81
CA VAL A 108 8.66 13.39 -2.43
C VAL A 108 7.34 13.51 -3.20
N GLN A 109 7.28 13.02 -4.45
CA GLN A 109 6.04 13.04 -5.24
C GLN A 109 5.05 11.99 -4.73
N VAL A 110 5.55 10.81 -4.35
CA VAL A 110 4.75 9.74 -3.74
C VAL A 110 4.22 10.17 -2.37
N GLU A 111 5.08 10.75 -1.54
CA GLU A 111 4.68 11.34 -0.25
C GLU A 111 3.56 12.38 -0.44
N SER A 112 3.70 13.25 -1.44
CA SER A 112 2.72 14.29 -1.76
C SER A 112 1.39 13.68 -2.25
N LEU A 113 1.43 12.67 -3.11
CA LEU A 113 0.26 11.93 -3.57
C LEU A 113 -0.49 11.30 -2.40
N LEU A 114 0.22 10.54 -1.56
CA LEU A 114 -0.37 9.84 -0.42
C LEU A 114 -0.93 10.82 0.61
N ARG A 115 -0.22 11.93 0.91
CA ARG A 115 -0.73 12.97 1.81
C ARG A 115 -2.04 13.57 1.31
N ARG A 116 -2.11 13.97 0.03
CA ARG A 116 -3.34 14.51 -0.55
C ARG A 116 -4.49 13.52 -0.50
N ALA A 117 -4.22 12.24 -0.80
CA ALA A 117 -5.23 11.20 -0.73
C ALA A 117 -5.71 10.98 0.71
N CYS A 118 -4.81 10.79 1.68
CA CYS A 118 -5.17 10.60 3.09
C CYS A 118 -5.96 11.78 3.67
N TYR A 119 -5.62 13.03 3.33
CA TYR A 119 -6.35 14.20 3.84
C TYR A 119 -7.78 14.33 3.30
N ARG A 120 -8.08 13.77 2.13
CA ARG A 120 -9.42 13.78 1.53
C ARG A 120 -10.22 12.54 1.86
N ALA A 121 -9.56 11.42 2.08
CA ALA A 121 -10.21 10.13 2.22
C ALA A 121 -10.98 10.03 3.54
N SER A 122 -12.20 9.49 3.46
CA SER A 122 -12.98 9.11 4.64
C SER A 122 -12.73 7.66 5.06
N MET A 123 -12.29 6.83 4.11
CA MET A 123 -12.05 5.40 4.30
C MET A 123 -10.88 4.96 3.41
N LEU A 124 -10.10 4.00 3.90
CA LEU A 124 -8.97 3.42 3.19
C LEU A 124 -9.02 1.89 3.31
N GLU A 125 -8.97 1.21 2.17
CA GLU A 125 -8.66 -0.21 2.09
C GLU A 125 -7.17 -0.42 1.82
N VAL A 126 -6.63 -1.51 2.36
CA VAL A 126 -5.26 -1.94 2.16
C VAL A 126 -5.18 -3.46 2.00
N TRP A 127 -4.35 -3.88 1.04
CA TRP A 127 -3.93 -5.27 0.88
C TRP A 127 -2.42 -5.35 1.07
N GLY A 128 -1.95 -6.33 1.84
CA GLY A 128 -0.52 -6.52 2.06
C GLY A 128 -0.18 -7.60 3.07
N THR A 129 1.08 -7.61 3.49
CA THR A 129 1.60 -8.60 4.43
C THR A 129 1.53 -8.05 5.86
N PRO A 130 0.95 -8.80 6.81
CA PRO A 130 0.93 -8.36 8.20
C PRO A 130 2.35 -8.29 8.77
N TYR A 131 2.58 -7.35 9.67
CA TYR A 131 3.81 -7.27 10.45
C TYR A 131 3.52 -6.82 11.88
N GLU A 132 4.38 -7.26 12.81
CA GLU A 132 4.21 -7.01 14.24
C GLU A 132 5.48 -6.41 14.88
N ARG A 133 6.08 -5.34 14.31
CA ARG A 133 7.28 -4.69 14.90
C ARG A 133 7.43 -3.22 14.46
N PRO A 134 7.46 -2.20 15.35
CA PRO A 134 7.05 -2.16 16.76
C PRO A 134 5.54 -1.95 16.97
N ARG A 135 4.75 -1.91 15.89
CA ARG A 135 3.29 -1.82 15.91
C ARG A 135 2.72 -2.89 14.99
N ILE A 136 1.51 -3.35 15.31
CA ILE A 136 0.71 -4.21 14.43
C ILE A 136 0.31 -3.40 13.19
N GLY A 137 0.40 -4.02 12.03
CA GLY A 137 0.18 -3.30 10.80
C GLY A 137 0.31 -4.11 9.53
N VAL A 138 0.22 -3.40 8.41
CA VAL A 138 0.38 -3.93 7.05
C VAL A 138 1.64 -3.34 6.43
N HIS A 139 2.51 -4.19 5.91
CA HIS A 139 3.71 -3.81 5.15
C HIS A 139 3.59 -4.43 3.75
N GLN A 140 4.61 -4.21 2.91
CA GLN A 140 4.71 -4.81 1.58
C GLN A 140 3.53 -4.41 0.69
N ILE A 141 3.17 -3.12 0.75
CA ILE A 141 2.09 -2.51 -0.05
C ILE A 141 2.61 -2.17 -1.45
N HIS A 142 3.08 -3.19 -2.16
CA HIS A 142 3.52 -3.12 -3.55
C HIS A 142 3.35 -4.48 -4.21
N SER A 143 3.44 -4.53 -5.53
CA SER A 143 3.51 -5.80 -6.25
C SER A 143 4.65 -6.64 -5.68
N ARG A 144 4.40 -7.91 -5.43
CA ARG A 144 5.41 -8.83 -4.86
C ARG A 144 5.95 -9.81 -5.88
N ARG A 145 5.64 -9.57 -7.16
CA ARG A 145 6.28 -10.22 -8.30
C ARG A 145 7.80 -9.97 -8.27
N ALA A 146 8.56 -10.81 -8.95
CA ALA A 146 10.03 -10.72 -8.98
C ALA A 146 10.50 -9.33 -9.42
N SER A 147 11.09 -8.56 -8.51
CA SER A 147 11.82 -7.34 -8.84
C SER A 147 13.18 -7.74 -9.43
N ARG A 148 13.77 -6.91 -10.27
CA ARG A 148 15.16 -7.12 -10.72
C ARG A 148 16.15 -7.19 -9.55
N ALA A 149 15.83 -6.54 -8.43
CA ALA A 149 16.62 -6.62 -7.20
C ALA A 149 16.36 -7.89 -6.37
N VAL A 150 15.25 -8.62 -6.61
CA VAL A 150 14.83 -9.78 -5.82
C VAL A 150 14.29 -10.88 -6.76
N PRO A 151 15.01 -11.99 -6.97
CA PRO A 151 14.70 -12.97 -8.01
C PRO A 151 13.51 -13.90 -7.71
N VAL A 152 12.76 -13.65 -6.64
CA VAL A 152 11.66 -14.51 -6.19
C VAL A 152 10.33 -13.94 -6.67
N ASP A 153 9.58 -14.72 -7.43
CA ASP A 153 8.21 -14.36 -7.88
C ASP A 153 7.19 -14.77 -6.81
N LEU A 154 6.57 -13.79 -6.13
CA LEU A 154 5.49 -14.05 -5.15
C LEU A 154 4.13 -13.66 -5.74
N ARG A 155 3.47 -14.63 -6.37
CA ARG A 155 2.11 -14.48 -6.93
C ARG A 155 1.05 -14.45 -5.84
N GLY A 156 -0.03 -13.72 -6.06
CA GLY A 156 -1.13 -13.55 -5.12
C GLY A 156 -0.75 -12.75 -3.87
N ARG A 157 0.35 -12.00 -3.93
CA ARG A 157 0.89 -11.24 -2.81
C ARG A 157 1.11 -9.77 -3.15
N ASP A 158 0.56 -9.30 -4.26
CA ASP A 158 0.61 -7.88 -4.58
C ASP A 158 -0.17 -7.09 -3.52
N GLY A 159 0.39 -5.98 -3.03
CA GLY A 159 -0.30 -5.07 -2.12
C GLY A 159 -0.80 -3.81 -2.82
N ALA A 160 -1.83 -3.15 -2.29
CA ALA A 160 -2.40 -1.93 -2.85
C ALA A 160 -3.11 -1.09 -1.79
N LEU A 161 -3.43 0.16 -2.16
CA LEU A 161 -4.26 1.07 -1.36
C LEU A 161 -5.46 1.54 -2.17
N GLN A 162 -6.66 1.53 -1.59
CA GLN A 162 -7.83 2.13 -2.21
C GLN A 162 -8.45 3.18 -1.28
N PHE A 163 -8.40 4.43 -1.74
CA PHE A 163 -8.94 5.58 -1.02
C PHE A 163 -10.38 5.84 -1.46
N TYR A 164 -11.24 6.17 -0.50
CA TYR A 164 -12.63 6.57 -0.74
C TYR A 164 -12.80 8.03 -0.32
N PHE A 165 -13.18 8.88 -1.28
CA PHE A 165 -13.34 10.31 -1.08
C PHE A 165 -14.82 10.66 -0.88
N ARG A 166 -15.12 11.41 0.17
CA ARG A 166 -16.51 11.71 0.58
C ARG A 166 -17.11 12.92 -0.13
N ASP A 167 -16.26 13.81 -0.60
CA ASP A 167 -16.61 15.05 -1.28
C ASP A 167 -17.30 14.82 -2.63
N ASP A 168 -16.88 13.80 -3.37
CA ASP A 168 -17.34 13.54 -4.74
C ASP A 168 -17.74 12.07 -4.98
N PHE A 169 -17.78 11.25 -3.94
CA PHE A 169 -18.03 9.80 -4.03
C PHE A 169 -17.09 9.07 -4.99
N SER A 170 -15.88 9.60 -5.21
CA SER A 170 -14.87 8.96 -6.04
C SER A 170 -13.95 8.06 -5.23
N THR A 171 -13.31 7.11 -5.93
CA THR A 171 -12.24 6.28 -5.38
C THR A 171 -10.93 6.49 -6.13
N LEU A 172 -9.82 6.22 -5.45
CA LEU A 172 -8.50 6.15 -6.05
C LEU A 172 -7.79 4.90 -5.56
N LEU A 173 -7.65 3.91 -6.45
CA LEU A 173 -6.78 2.77 -6.25
C LEU A 173 -5.35 3.16 -6.65
N VAL A 174 -4.40 2.92 -5.75
CA VAL A 174 -2.98 3.18 -5.95
C VAL A 174 -2.23 1.86 -5.89
N LEU A 175 -1.50 1.58 -6.98
CA LEU A 175 -0.70 0.39 -7.21
C LEU A 175 0.78 0.77 -7.23
N PHE A 176 1.63 -0.08 -6.68
CA PHE A 176 3.05 0.21 -6.50
C PHE A 176 3.89 -0.92 -7.11
N LYS A 177 4.86 -0.58 -7.96
CA LYS A 177 5.84 -1.51 -8.52
C LYS A 177 7.26 -1.00 -8.34
N PHE A 178 8.22 -1.90 -8.20
CA PHE A 178 9.64 -1.62 -8.33
C PHE A 178 10.19 -2.16 -9.64
N ASP A 179 11.47 -1.85 -9.94
CA ASP A 179 12.07 -2.24 -11.21
C ASP A 179 12.04 -3.76 -11.40
N GLY A 180 11.71 -4.19 -12.62
CA GLY A 180 11.57 -5.60 -12.97
C GLY A 180 10.20 -6.24 -12.76
N GLN A 181 9.28 -5.56 -12.08
CA GLN A 181 7.96 -6.13 -11.83
C GLN A 181 7.05 -5.92 -13.06
N PRO A 182 6.44 -7.00 -13.60
CA PRO A 182 5.56 -6.92 -14.77
C PRO A 182 4.28 -6.18 -14.45
#